data_AF-A0A9E3KR65-F1
#
_entry.id   AF-A0A9E3KR65-F1
#
_cell.length_a   1.000
_cell.length_b   1.000
_cell.length_c   1.000
_cell.angle_alpha   90.00
_cell.angle_beta   90.00
_cell.angle_gamma   90.00
#
_symmetry.space_group_name_H-M   'P 1'
#
loop_
_entity.id
_entity.type
_entity.pdbx_description
1 polymer ?
#
loop_
_entity_poly.entity_id
_entity_poly.type
_entity_poly.pdbx_seq_one_letter_code
_entity_poly.pdbx_strand_id
1 'polypeptide(L)' 'MAKVTLKGTGQLNGPVVIDKTIEMDSNQARAFVGSKKDEVITATISAHYPGVKINPKQIGVNVVF' A
#
# COMPACT_ATOMS: atom_id res chain seq x y z
N MET A 1 9.00 5.99 -14.68
CA MET A 1 7.68 5.60 -14.16
C MET A 1 7.92 4.40 -13.28
N ALA A 2 7.54 4.49 -12.00
CA ALA A 2 7.77 3.45 -11.03
C ALA A 2 6.50 2.63 -10.78
N LYS A 3 6.69 1.34 -10.47
CA LYS A 3 5.63 0.39 -10.18
C LYS A 3 5.68 0.01 -8.71
N VAL A 4 4.61 0.32 -7.99
CA VAL A 4 4.45 0.02 -6.56
C VAL A 4 3.46 -1.11 -6.40
N THR A 5 3.89 -2.23 -5.81
CA THR A 5 3.02 -3.38 -5.52
C THR A 5 2.86 -3.53 -4.00
N LEU A 6 1.61 -3.53 -3.55
CA LEU A 6 1.17 -3.67 -2.17
C LEU A 6 0.53 -5.04 -2.01
N LYS A 7 1.09 -5.89 -1.13
CA LYS A 7 0.56 -7.23 -0.83
C LYS A 7 0.38 -7.42 0.66
N GLY A 8 -0.75 -7.98 1.07
CA GLY A 8 -1.01 -8.30 2.46
C GLY A 8 -2.45 -8.65 2.72
N THR A 9 -2.86 -8.56 3.97
CA THR A 9 -4.23 -8.85 4.39
C THR A 9 -4.75 -7.73 5.28
N GLY A 10 -5.98 -7.32 5.04
CA GLY A 10 -6.76 -6.46 5.92
C GLY A 10 -7.96 -7.17 6.52
N GLN A 11 -8.78 -6.42 7.24
CA GLN A 11 -10.01 -6.89 7.87
C GLN A 11 -11.17 -5.93 7.57
N LEU A 12 -12.27 -6.47 7.06
CA LEU A 12 -13.56 -5.80 6.91
C LEU A 12 -14.67 -6.84 6.96
N ASN A 13 -15.25 -7.04 8.14
CA ASN A 13 -16.26 -8.10 8.39
C ASN A 13 -15.78 -9.51 7.95
N GLY A 14 -14.47 -9.73 7.96
CA GLY A 14 -13.79 -10.89 7.39
C GLY A 14 -12.41 -10.50 6.83
N PRO A 15 -11.54 -11.48 6.52
CA PRO A 15 -10.23 -11.22 5.93
C PRO A 15 -10.38 -10.68 4.50
N VAL A 16 -9.68 -9.58 4.19
CA VAL A 16 -9.60 -9.01 2.85
C VAL A 16 -8.19 -9.16 2.33
N VAL A 17 -8.03 -9.84 1.19
CA VAL A 17 -6.73 -9.97 0.53
C VAL A 17 -6.42 -8.68 -0.22
N ILE A 18 -5.25 -8.12 0.06
CA ILE A 18 -4.73 -6.92 -0.61
C ILE A 18 -3.65 -7.41 -1.57
N ASP A 19 -3.90 -7.24 -2.87
CA ASP A 19 -2.91 -7.41 -3.93
C ASP A 19 -3.17 -6.33 -4.97
N LYS A 20 -2.43 -5.23 -4.86
CA LYS A 20 -2.63 -4.05 -5.70
C LYS A 20 -1.31 -3.58 -6.26
N THR A 21 -1.28 -3.35 -7.56
CA THR A 21 -0.17 -2.68 -8.23
C THR A 21 -0.62 -1.34 -8.79
N ILE A 22 0.18 -0.31 -8.56
CA ILE A 22 -0.07 1.08 -8.96
C ILE A 22 1.17 1.57 -9.70
N GLU A 23 0.95 2.22 -10.84
CA GLU A 23 2.01 2.89 -11.59
C GLU A 23 1.96 4.39 -11.27
N MET A 24 3.11 4.96 -10.89
CA MET A 24 3.21 6.36 -10.46
C MET A 24 4.58 6.95 -10.78
N ASP A 25 4.74 8.25 -10.56
CA ASP A 25 6.03 8.92 -10.72
C ASP A 25 7.06 8.38 -9.71
N SER A 26 8.33 8.36 -10.12
CA SER A 26 9.43 7.84 -9.28
C SER A 26 9.60 8.65 -7.98
N ASN A 27 9.29 9.95 -7.98
CA ASN A 27 9.32 10.75 -6.75
C ASN A 27 8.20 10.38 -5.78
N GLN A 28 7.00 10.09 -6.30
CA GLN A 28 5.87 9.63 -5.47
C GLN A 28 6.13 8.22 -4.93
N ALA A 29 6.70 7.33 -5.74
CA ALA A 29 7.04 5.97 -5.34
C ALA A 29 8.07 5.92 -4.19
N ARG A 30 8.96 6.91 -4.08
CA ARG A 30 9.89 7.02 -2.95
C ARG A 30 9.19 7.19 -1.60
N ALA A 31 7.97 7.74 -1.57
CA ALA A 31 7.21 7.90 -0.34
C ALA A 31 6.86 6.54 0.31
N PHE A 32 6.78 5.47 -0.49
CA PHE A 32 6.50 4.10 -0.03
C PHE A 32 7.69 3.38 0.63
N VAL A 33 8.91 3.92 0.47
CA VAL A 33 10.14 3.38 1.10
C VAL A 33 10.74 4.34 2.13
N GLY A 34 10.19 5.55 2.26
CA GLY A 34 10.68 6.58 3.16
C GLY A 34 10.24 6.43 4.61
N SER A 35 10.57 7.44 5.43
CA SER A 35 10.24 7.49 6.86
C SER A 35 8.73 7.53 7.15
N LYS A 36 7.92 8.02 6.21
CA LYS A 36 6.45 8.10 6.32
C LYS A 36 5.71 6.98 5.58
N LYS A 37 6.40 5.88 5.24
CA LYS A 37 5.81 4.78 4.45
C LYS A 37 4.51 4.23 5.05
N ASP A 38 4.41 4.13 6.38
CA ASP A 38 3.23 3.54 7.04
C ASP A 38 1.97 4.41 6.82
N GLU A 39 2.12 5.74 6.86
CA GLU A 39 1.04 6.69 6.54
C GLU A 39 0.62 6.58 5.06
N VAL A 40 1.61 6.50 4.17
CA VAL A 40 1.38 6.40 2.72
C VAL A 40 0.67 5.09 2.36
N ILE A 41 1.10 3.97 2.94
CA ILE A 41 0.46 2.66 2.78
C ILE A 41 -1.00 2.71 3.27
N THR A 42 -1.23 3.29 4.45
CA THR A 42 -2.57 3.42 5.04
C THR A 42 -3.49 4.25 4.17
N ALA A 43 -3.01 5.42 3.71
CA ALA A 43 -3.78 6.31 2.84
C ALA A 43 -4.10 5.62 1.49
N THR A 44 -3.11 4.96 0.90
CA THR A 44 -3.26 4.26 -0.39
C THR A 44 -4.26 3.11 -0.29
N ILE A 45 -4.18 2.30 0.77
CA ILE A 45 -5.13 1.21 0.99
C ILE A 45 -6.51 1.76 1.31
N SER A 46 -6.63 2.83 2.10
CA SER A 46 -7.94 3.45 2.40
C SER A 46 -8.63 3.98 1.14
N ALA A 47 -7.86 4.47 0.16
CA ALA A 47 -8.39 4.95 -1.12
C ALA A 47 -8.85 3.82 -2.04
N HIS A 48 -8.17 2.66 -2.04
CA HIS A 48 -8.49 1.53 -2.92
C HIS A 48 -9.39 0.45 -2.29
N TYR A 49 -9.36 0.34 -0.97
CA TYR A 49 -10.07 -0.64 -0.16
C TYR A 49 -10.78 0.08 1.01
N PRO A 50 -11.83 0.86 0.71
CA PRO A 50 -12.49 1.69 1.71
C PRO A 50 -13.07 0.84 2.85
N GLY A 51 -12.85 1.29 4.08
CA GLY A 51 -13.31 0.60 5.30
C GLY A 51 -12.44 -0.58 5.75
N VAL A 52 -11.45 -1.00 4.95
CA VAL A 52 -10.55 -2.08 5.33
C VAL A 52 -9.56 -1.59 6.39
N LYS A 53 -9.59 -2.23 7.56
CA LYS A 53 -8.59 -2.00 8.61
C LYS A 53 -7.36 -2.83 8.31
N ILE A 54 -6.19 -2.21 8.37
CA ILE A 54 -4.90 -2.85 8.13
C ILE A 54 -3.91 -2.56 9.25
N ASN A 55 -2.88 -3.40 9.35
CA ASN A 55 -1.62 -3.04 9.98
C ASN A 55 -0.60 -2.73 8.88
N PRO A 56 -0.16 -1.47 8.69
CA PRO A 56 0.75 -1.09 7.62
C PRO A 56 2.08 -1.85 7.64
N LYS A 57 2.55 -2.24 8.84
CA LYS A 57 3.78 -3.01 9.02
C LYS A 57 3.68 -4.46 8.52
N GLN A 58 2.46 -4.95 8.29
CA GLN A 58 2.18 -6.28 7.74
C GLN A 58 1.89 -6.24 6.23
N ILE A 59 1.90 -5.05 5.61
CA ILE A 59 1.78 -4.91 4.17
C ILE A 59 3.17 -4.95 3.55
N GLY A 60 3.41 -5.98 2.74
CA GLY A 60 4.57 -6.05 1.88
C GLY A 60 4.48 -5.00 0.79
N VAL A 61 5.54 -4.21 0.63
CA VAL A 61 5.64 -3.18 -0.40
C VAL A 61 6.85 -3.47 -1.28
N ASN A 62 6.63 -3.57 -2.58
CA ASN A 62 7.69 -3.69 -3.56
C ASN A 62 7.63 -2.50 -4.52
N VAL A 63 8.75 -1.78 -4.64
CA VAL A 63 8.88 -0.62 -5.52
C VAL A 63 9.93 -0.89 -6.58
N VAL A 64 9.54 -0.83 -7.85
CA VAL A 64 10.42 -0.96 -9.00
C VAL A 64 10.45 0.39 -9.72
N PHE A 65 11.64 0.96 -9.91
CA PHE A 65 11.84 2.29 -10.49
C PHE A 65 12.04 2.27 -12.01
#